data_AF-A0A9W3JP12-F1
#
_entry.id   AF-A0A9W3JP12-F1
#
_cell.length_a   1.000
_cell.length_b   1.000
_cell.length_c   1.000
_cell.angle_alpha   90.00
_cell.angle_beta   90.00
_cell.angle_gamma   90.00
#
_symmetry.space_group_name_H-M   'P 1'
#
loop_
_entity.id
_entity.type
_entity.pdbx_description
1 polymer ?
#
loop_
_entity_poly.entity_id
_entity_poly.type
_entity_poly.pdbx_seq_one_letter_code
_entity_poly.pdbx_strand_id
1 'polypeptide(L)'
;MKKLNPLDNTIIEHLACLEINKCILQPPFHLQSNVQWNDKGLSFDGDINIYTNKIKKTDFIGTVPIQIKGTTKFKKIKKQKKIAHSISKEDLDVYYKNDNGVLFFVVTIHPETYVSQAYYKTLAPLDLKKLLDEIELTGQKSITVNFKKLEYGELENICRSFLNSLEKQSKRFIEDAKNIAFSQYKIEYGHVQNNVLVDLFEEQAYVYGVLDDVDFPIDIFQLQEMRKETDEIVTIGNETLRIKSVLKISKEIICLTIEDSLTFEFSKKFVDGKLKLINGKVHLSKLKTLGSYVKSLKLLKYLLTYNKIPLSSFEIDTTLNEKETFKDIDENIRIHEELIQICKQIGISEDYIFDEKENLFILFNKIINIFKNKQYDLINFTPPLDKNSMVFCNIELSDYVMVTLLFDGYTAIDFFSVEAIKTMGASLPKDGHVIDYDDANWREKIWKVSLYVNQSIENMERAANFKYEILELSFQDEHHDIDSLNSIDTHLKYISYFDEYSDERYLKIAQDLIQRYLLKNPKDIIQKINLYQINLRLGNELSDDEINDILTIQENAQNKNDKILDYACEVSLQNRLKSKRLYESLKKDEQDTIKMYPIYHLYKNLISI
;
A
#
# COMPACT_ATOMS: atom_id res chain seq x y z
N MET A 1 -6.42 -46.35 44.01
CA MET A 1 -5.14 -45.71 43.63
C MET A 1 -4.58 -44.98 44.84
N LYS A 2 -3.42 -45.38 45.36
CA LYS A 2 -2.74 -44.65 46.45
C LYS A 2 -2.41 -43.25 45.95
N LYS A 3 -2.87 -42.20 46.64
CA LYS A 3 -2.32 -40.85 46.45
C LYS A 3 -0.83 -40.97 46.74
N LEU A 4 0.02 -40.84 45.72
CA LEU A 4 1.45 -40.71 45.93
C LEU A 4 1.68 -39.46 46.78
N ASN A 5 2.60 -39.57 47.73
CA ASN A 5 3.09 -38.38 48.43
C ASN A 5 3.74 -37.45 47.40
N PRO A 6 3.45 -36.14 47.45
CA PRO A 6 4.11 -35.19 46.57
C PRO A 6 5.63 -35.25 46.81
N LEU A 7 6.40 -35.22 45.72
CA LEU A 7 7.86 -35.04 45.76
C LEU A 7 8.21 -33.80 46.57
N ASP A 8 9.26 -33.90 47.40
CA ASP A 8 9.79 -32.77 48.15
C ASP A 8 10.31 -31.70 47.17
N ASN A 9 10.04 -30.42 47.48
CA ASN A 9 10.44 -29.31 46.60
C ASN A 9 11.97 -29.26 46.40
N THR A 10 12.75 -29.62 47.42
CA THR A 10 14.22 -29.71 47.34
C THR A 10 14.65 -30.78 46.34
N ILE A 11 13.97 -31.93 46.32
CA ILE A 11 14.24 -33.00 45.36
C ILE A 11 13.88 -32.54 43.95
N ILE A 12 12.77 -31.82 43.77
CA ILE A 12 12.35 -31.27 42.48
C ILE A 12 13.39 -30.27 41.94
N GLU A 13 13.90 -29.39 42.80
CA GLU A 13 14.96 -28.44 42.47
C GLU A 13 16.25 -29.17 42.04
N HIS A 14 16.71 -30.14 42.83
CA HIS A 14 17.92 -30.92 42.53
C HIS A 14 17.81 -31.70 41.22
N LEU A 15 16.65 -32.31 40.95
CA LEU A 15 16.40 -33.00 39.68
C LEU A 15 16.42 -32.05 38.49
N ALA A 16 15.89 -30.83 38.66
CA ALA A 16 15.94 -29.80 37.61
C ALA A 16 17.38 -29.34 37.34
N CYS A 17 18.17 -29.06 38.38
CA CYS A 17 19.59 -28.72 38.26
C CYS A 17 20.40 -29.84 37.61
N LEU A 18 20.08 -31.11 37.92
CA LEU A 18 20.72 -32.27 37.31
C LEU A 18 20.39 -32.38 35.80
N GLU A 19 19.15 -32.14 35.40
CA GLU A 19 18.76 -32.14 33.98
C GLU A 19 19.48 -31.03 33.20
N ILE A 20 19.59 -29.81 33.75
CA ILE A 20 20.33 -28.72 33.09
C ILE A 20 21.83 -29.01 33.02
N ASN A 21 22.44 -29.53 34.09
CA ASN A 21 23.83 -29.98 34.06
C ASN A 21 24.06 -31.06 33.00
N LYS A 22 23.11 -31.99 32.84
CA LYS A 22 23.16 -33.01 31.79
C LYS A 22 23.06 -32.40 30.40
N CYS A 23 22.34 -31.29 30.19
CA CYS A 23 22.33 -30.55 28.92
C CYS A 23 23.64 -29.81 28.65
N ILE A 24 24.31 -29.30 29.70
CA ILE A 24 25.58 -28.57 29.61
C ILE A 24 26.75 -29.51 29.33
N LEU A 25 26.86 -30.61 30.09
CA LEU A 25 28.01 -31.51 30.12
C LEU A 25 27.96 -32.57 29.02
N GLN A 26 27.85 -32.14 27.77
CA GLN A 26 27.73 -33.01 26.60
C GLN A 26 28.89 -32.78 25.62
N PRO A 27 29.72 -33.80 25.30
CA PRO A 27 30.59 -33.73 24.14
C PRO A 27 29.76 -33.67 22.84
N PRO A 28 30.19 -32.93 21.80
CA PRO A 28 31.43 -32.16 21.66
C PRO A 28 31.30 -30.68 22.09
N PHE A 29 30.31 -30.32 22.90
CA PHE A 29 30.02 -28.92 23.22
C PHE A 29 31.02 -28.32 24.22
N HIS A 30 31.21 -27.00 24.13
CA HIS A 30 32.25 -26.25 24.85
C HIS A 30 31.66 -25.39 25.96
N LEU A 31 30.86 -26.03 26.81
CA LEU A 31 30.17 -25.40 27.93
C LEU A 31 30.70 -25.91 29.26
N GLN A 32 30.83 -25.03 30.24
CA GLN A 32 31.12 -25.38 31.62
C GLN A 32 30.01 -24.87 32.53
N SER A 33 29.49 -25.77 33.37
CA SER A 33 28.43 -25.46 34.32
C SER A 33 28.99 -24.89 35.62
N ASN A 34 28.39 -23.80 36.09
CA ASN A 34 28.54 -23.27 37.44
C ASN A 34 27.17 -23.23 38.16
N VAL A 35 26.30 -24.21 37.88
CA VAL A 35 24.99 -24.36 38.55
C VAL A 35 25.19 -24.60 40.04
N GLN A 36 24.53 -23.80 40.87
CA GLN A 36 24.59 -23.91 42.33
C GLN A 36 23.39 -24.69 42.87
N TRP A 37 23.58 -25.40 43.99
CA TRP A 37 22.55 -26.24 44.61
C TRP A 37 22.17 -25.68 45.97
N ASN A 38 20.87 -25.54 46.25
CA ASN A 38 20.36 -24.90 47.47
C ASN A 38 20.88 -23.46 47.66
N ASP A 39 21.20 -22.77 46.57
CA ASP A 39 21.64 -21.37 46.66
C ASP A 39 20.47 -20.49 47.13
N LYS A 40 20.78 -19.53 48.00
CA LYS A 40 19.87 -18.50 48.48
C LYS A 40 20.15 -17.15 47.82
N GLY A 41 20.87 -17.17 46.69
CA GLY A 41 21.06 -16.02 45.82
C GLY A 41 19.73 -15.34 45.49
N LEU A 42 19.79 -14.03 45.22
CA LEU A 42 18.60 -13.18 45.08
C LEU A 42 17.63 -13.70 44.01
N SER A 43 18.11 -14.05 42.81
CA SER A 43 17.23 -14.54 41.73
C SER A 43 17.89 -15.42 40.67
N PHE A 44 19.18 -15.78 40.77
CA PHE A 44 19.88 -16.63 39.79
C PHE A 44 20.32 -17.96 40.43
N ASP A 45 20.27 -19.05 39.69
CA ASP A 45 20.65 -20.40 40.16
C ASP A 45 22.05 -20.83 39.68
N GLY A 46 22.80 -19.90 39.07
CA GLY A 46 24.18 -20.08 38.59
C GLY A 46 24.40 -19.46 37.22
N ASP A 47 25.42 -19.96 36.52
CA ASP A 47 25.79 -19.51 35.18
C ASP A 47 26.43 -20.62 34.33
N ILE A 48 26.55 -20.35 33.03
CA ILE A 48 27.22 -21.21 32.05
C ILE A 48 28.37 -20.43 31.43
N ASN A 49 29.59 -20.94 31.56
CA ASN A 49 30.76 -20.41 30.86
C ASN A 49 30.85 -21.02 29.45
N ILE A 50 31.01 -20.17 28.44
CA ILE A 50 31.08 -20.57 27.03
C ILE A 50 32.50 -20.37 26.49
N TYR A 51 32.97 -21.36 25.71
CA TYR A 51 34.32 -21.36 25.13
C TYR A 51 34.28 -21.56 23.62
N THR A 52 35.29 -21.10 22.89
CA THR A 52 35.40 -21.24 21.42
C THR A 52 35.68 -22.68 20.99
N ASN A 53 36.70 -23.32 21.59
CA ASN A 53 37.19 -24.63 21.14
C ASN A 53 37.55 -25.59 22.28
N LYS A 54 38.15 -25.12 23.37
CA LYS A 54 38.49 -25.96 24.53
C LYS A 54 38.10 -25.24 25.80
N ILE A 55 37.73 -25.99 26.83
CA ILE A 55 37.46 -25.44 28.17
C ILE A 55 38.80 -25.04 28.80
N LYS A 56 39.29 -23.86 28.42
CA LYS A 56 40.55 -23.24 28.84
C LYS A 56 40.42 -21.72 28.81
N LYS A 57 41.17 -21.03 29.66
CA LYS A 57 41.12 -19.56 29.78
C LYS A 57 41.32 -18.79 28.47
N THR A 58 42.17 -19.29 27.56
CA THR A 58 42.44 -18.66 26.25
C THR A 58 41.25 -18.66 25.30
N ASP A 59 40.31 -19.57 25.53
CA ASP A 59 39.20 -19.85 24.63
C ASP A 59 37.89 -19.33 25.21
N PHE A 60 37.91 -18.70 26.39
CA PHE A 60 36.73 -18.17 27.07
C PHE A 60 36.09 -17.02 26.29
N ILE A 61 34.78 -17.09 26.10
CA ILE A 61 33.99 -16.10 25.34
C ILE A 61 33.18 -15.22 26.30
N GLY A 62 32.55 -15.84 27.28
CA GLY A 62 31.65 -15.13 28.18
C GLY A 62 30.87 -16.08 29.07
N THR A 63 30.02 -15.48 29.90
CA THR A 63 29.22 -16.16 30.91
C THR A 63 27.75 -15.81 30.71
N VAL A 64 26.88 -16.83 30.64
CA VAL A 64 25.43 -16.64 30.57
C VAL A 64 24.83 -16.94 31.93
N PRO A 65 24.19 -15.95 32.59
CA PRO A 65 23.47 -16.19 33.83
C PRO A 65 22.20 -17.02 33.56
N ILE A 66 21.88 -17.94 34.47
CA ILE A 66 20.75 -18.85 34.31
C ILE A 66 19.80 -18.84 35.51
N GLN A 67 18.54 -19.17 35.25
CA GLN A 67 17.55 -19.50 36.27
C GLN A 67 16.94 -20.86 35.98
N ILE A 68 16.74 -21.69 37.00
CA ILE A 68 16.22 -23.05 36.88
C ILE A 68 15.01 -23.24 37.79
N LYS A 69 13.83 -23.47 37.20
CA LYS A 69 12.62 -23.84 37.95
C LYS A 69 12.16 -25.25 37.62
N GLY A 70 12.19 -26.14 38.61
CA GLY A 70 11.59 -27.47 38.52
C GLY A 70 10.08 -27.48 38.77
N THR A 71 9.33 -28.33 38.08
CA THR A 71 7.90 -28.54 38.33
C THR A 71 7.45 -29.97 38.03
N THR A 72 6.67 -30.55 38.93
CA THR A 72 5.95 -31.82 38.71
C THR A 72 4.52 -31.61 38.20
N LYS A 73 4.04 -30.36 38.20
CA LYS A 73 2.71 -30.02 37.66
C LYS A 73 2.71 -30.21 36.15
N PHE A 74 1.64 -30.83 35.65
CA PHE A 74 1.41 -30.97 34.22
C PHE A 74 1.37 -29.60 33.53
N LYS A 75 2.21 -29.42 32.51
CA LYS A 75 2.22 -28.25 31.65
C LYS A 75 1.66 -28.66 30.30
N LYS A 76 0.56 -28.02 29.87
CA LYS A 76 -0.02 -28.25 28.55
C LYS A 76 0.99 -27.83 27.48
N ILE A 77 1.42 -28.79 26.67
CA ILE A 77 2.28 -28.53 25.51
C ILE A 77 1.44 -27.81 24.45
N LYS A 78 1.84 -26.58 24.10
CA LYS A 78 1.23 -25.76 23.04
C LYS A 78 1.81 -26.15 21.67
N LYS A 79 1.33 -25.50 20.59
CA LYS A 79 1.93 -25.63 19.25
C LYS A 79 3.46 -25.47 19.33
N GLN A 80 4.20 -26.23 18.52
CA GLN A 80 5.67 -26.23 18.45
C GLN A 80 6.39 -26.58 19.76
N LYS A 81 5.83 -27.50 20.55
CA LYS A 81 6.49 -28.00 21.77
C LYS A 81 6.83 -26.90 22.80
N LYS A 82 6.01 -25.84 22.90
CA LYS A 82 6.17 -24.76 23.88
C LYS A 82 5.35 -25.01 25.16
N ILE A 83 5.81 -24.53 26.31
CA ILE A 83 5.02 -24.49 27.56
C ILE A 83 4.86 -23.06 28.06
N ALA A 84 3.81 -22.77 28.83
CA ALA A 84 3.62 -21.47 29.46
C ALA A 84 4.10 -21.49 30.93
N HIS A 85 4.79 -20.44 31.35
CA HIS A 85 5.21 -20.26 32.73
C HIS A 85 5.11 -18.79 33.12
N SER A 86 4.67 -18.53 34.36
CA SER A 86 4.52 -17.17 34.88
C SER A 86 5.79 -16.75 35.63
N ILE A 87 6.28 -15.56 35.34
CA ILE A 87 7.47 -14.96 35.96
C ILE A 87 7.00 -13.76 36.78
N SER A 88 7.49 -13.63 38.02
CA SER A 88 7.12 -12.53 38.89
C SER A 88 7.76 -11.20 38.45
N LYS A 89 7.14 -10.06 38.79
CA LYS A 89 7.73 -8.74 38.58
C LYS A 89 9.06 -8.62 39.32
N GLU A 90 9.12 -9.12 40.55
CA GLU A 90 10.30 -9.05 41.41
C GLU A 90 11.51 -9.73 40.77
N ASP A 91 11.33 -10.94 40.20
CA ASP A 91 12.39 -11.64 39.48
C ASP A 91 12.83 -10.84 38.24
N LEU A 92 11.88 -10.34 37.43
CA LEU A 92 12.19 -9.54 36.24
C LEU A 92 12.95 -8.26 36.57
N ASP A 93 12.58 -7.59 37.66
CA ASP A 93 13.27 -6.40 38.17
C ASP A 93 14.72 -6.73 38.56
N VAL A 94 14.95 -7.86 39.21
CA VAL A 94 16.31 -8.30 39.58
C VAL A 94 17.12 -8.64 38.33
N TYR A 95 16.54 -9.34 37.35
CA TYR A 95 17.23 -9.65 36.10
C TYR A 95 17.61 -8.38 35.34
N TYR A 96 16.71 -7.40 35.26
CA TYR A 96 16.95 -6.16 34.53
C TYR A 96 17.97 -5.26 35.23
N LYS A 97 17.94 -5.19 36.56
CA LYS A 97 18.88 -4.36 37.35
C LYS A 97 20.33 -4.84 37.29
N ASN A 98 20.55 -6.12 37.00
CA ASN A 98 21.89 -6.70 36.94
C ASN A 98 22.51 -6.62 35.53
N ASP A 99 21.87 -5.95 34.56
CA ASP A 99 22.35 -5.72 33.18
C ASP A 99 22.76 -6.97 32.36
N ASN A 100 22.62 -8.17 32.92
CA ASN A 100 23.15 -9.41 32.35
C ASN A 100 22.10 -10.25 31.59
N GLY A 101 20.83 -9.83 31.59
CA GLY A 101 19.72 -10.68 31.14
C GLY A 101 19.64 -12.00 31.92
N VAL A 102 18.82 -12.94 31.45
CA VAL A 102 18.80 -14.31 31.99
C VAL A 102 18.40 -15.35 30.94
N LEU A 103 19.07 -16.50 30.95
CA LEU A 103 18.59 -17.70 30.27
C LEU A 103 17.78 -18.54 31.27
N PHE A 104 16.46 -18.47 31.15
CA PHE A 104 15.53 -19.06 32.11
C PHE A 104 15.11 -20.45 31.63
N PHE A 105 15.38 -21.47 32.44
CA PHE A 105 14.88 -22.83 32.31
C PHE A 105 13.67 -23.16 33.20
N VAL A 106 12.72 -23.88 32.61
CA VAL A 106 11.64 -24.58 33.32
C VAL A 106 11.76 -26.06 33.02
N VAL A 107 12.02 -26.87 34.03
CA VAL A 107 12.18 -28.33 33.89
C VAL A 107 10.90 -29.02 34.37
N THR A 108 10.22 -29.73 33.46
CA THR A 108 9.08 -30.58 33.82
C THR A 108 9.58 -31.95 34.21
N ILE A 109 9.18 -32.44 35.39
CA ILE A 109 9.61 -33.73 35.93
C ILE A 109 8.37 -34.61 36.10
N HIS A 110 8.38 -35.79 35.49
CA HIS A 110 7.30 -36.75 35.68
C HIS A 110 7.30 -37.26 37.14
N PRO A 111 6.18 -37.18 37.86
CA PRO A 111 6.15 -37.46 39.31
C PRO A 111 6.49 -38.92 39.67
N GLU A 112 6.26 -39.86 38.75
CA GLU A 112 6.52 -41.30 38.99
C GLU A 112 7.82 -41.81 38.35
N THR A 113 8.07 -41.50 37.07
CA THR A 113 9.24 -41.99 36.32
C THR A 113 10.47 -41.11 36.46
N TYR A 114 10.33 -39.90 37.03
CA TYR A 114 11.38 -38.87 37.14
C TYR A 114 11.98 -38.43 35.79
N VAL A 115 11.35 -38.81 34.67
CA VAL A 115 11.74 -38.35 33.34
C VAL A 115 11.59 -36.83 33.31
N SER A 116 12.69 -36.16 32.97
CA SER A 116 12.81 -34.71 32.97
C SER A 116 12.90 -34.18 31.55
N GLN A 117 12.34 -32.99 31.33
CA GLN A 117 12.46 -32.26 30.07
C GLN A 117 12.67 -30.77 30.37
N ALA A 118 13.77 -30.22 29.88
CA ALA A 118 14.05 -28.80 29.97
C ALA A 118 13.33 -27.99 28.88
N TYR A 119 12.79 -26.85 29.27
CA TYR A 119 12.29 -25.80 28.40
C TYR A 119 12.99 -24.50 28.73
N TYR A 120 13.24 -23.63 27.76
CA TYR A 120 14.02 -22.41 27.94
C TYR A 120 13.35 -21.16 27.35
N LYS A 121 13.71 -20.00 27.86
CA LYS A 121 13.45 -18.67 27.29
C LYS A 121 14.67 -17.78 27.57
N THR A 122 15.22 -17.19 26.53
CA THR A 122 16.19 -16.10 26.64
C THR A 122 15.44 -14.81 26.96
N LEU A 123 15.89 -14.07 27.97
CA LEU A 123 15.36 -12.76 28.34
C LEU A 123 16.51 -11.77 28.32
N ALA A 124 16.73 -11.14 27.18
CA ALA A 124 17.72 -10.07 27.04
C ALA A 124 17.23 -8.81 27.77
N PRO A 125 18.11 -7.83 28.06
CA PRO A 125 17.70 -6.62 28.76
C PRO A 125 16.52 -5.88 28.10
N LEU A 126 16.44 -5.88 26.76
CA LEU A 126 15.29 -5.27 26.07
C LEU A 126 13.99 -6.09 26.27
N ASP A 127 14.08 -7.43 26.28
CA ASP A 127 12.93 -8.29 26.59
C ASP A 127 12.41 -8.00 28.01
N LEU A 128 13.33 -7.92 28.97
CA LEU A 128 13.02 -7.64 30.37
C LEU A 128 12.34 -6.28 30.51
N LYS A 129 12.89 -5.24 29.86
CA LYS A 129 12.30 -3.89 29.86
C LYS A 129 10.86 -3.90 29.33
N LYS A 130 10.62 -4.54 28.18
CA LYS A 130 9.27 -4.64 27.59
C LYS A 130 8.29 -5.39 28.48
N LEU A 131 8.71 -6.51 29.09
CA LEU A 131 7.87 -7.27 30.01
C LEU A 131 7.54 -6.48 31.28
N LEU A 132 8.51 -5.72 31.82
CA LEU A 132 8.30 -4.85 32.98
C LEU A 132 7.33 -3.71 32.64
N ASP A 133 7.49 -3.07 31.48
CA ASP A 133 6.58 -2.03 31.01
C ASP A 133 5.15 -2.58 30.84
N GLU A 134 4.98 -3.79 30.30
CA GLU A 134 3.67 -4.46 30.18
C GLU A 134 3.03 -4.74 31.55
N ILE A 135 3.83 -5.22 32.52
CA ILE A 135 3.36 -5.44 33.89
C ILE A 135 2.92 -4.12 34.54
N GLU A 136 3.66 -3.04 34.34
CA GLU A 136 3.33 -1.71 34.87
C GLU A 136 2.05 -1.15 34.27
N LEU A 137 1.89 -1.27 32.95
CA LEU A 137 0.68 -0.86 32.24
C LEU A 137 -0.56 -1.65 32.69
N THR A 138 -0.41 -2.95 32.92
CA THR A 138 -1.52 -3.83 33.31
C THR A 138 -1.77 -3.88 34.82
N GLY A 139 -0.86 -3.37 35.65
CA GLY A 139 -0.91 -3.41 37.11
C GLY A 139 -0.78 -4.82 37.70
N GLN A 140 -0.27 -5.80 36.92
CA GLN A 140 -0.12 -7.18 37.37
C GLN A 140 1.12 -7.37 38.26
N LYS A 141 1.23 -8.52 38.93
CA LYS A 141 2.42 -8.89 39.73
C LYS A 141 3.31 -9.93 39.04
N SER A 142 2.85 -10.47 37.93
CA SER A 142 3.55 -11.47 37.15
C SER A 142 3.05 -11.45 35.71
N ILE A 143 3.86 -11.99 34.80
CA ILE A 143 3.51 -12.14 33.38
C ILE A 143 3.71 -13.59 32.95
N THR A 144 2.88 -14.10 32.05
CA THR A 144 3.01 -15.47 31.54
C THR A 144 3.64 -15.48 30.16
N VAL A 145 4.82 -16.08 30.04
CA VAL A 145 5.55 -16.19 28.77
C VAL A 145 5.68 -17.65 28.32
N ASN A 146 5.98 -17.85 27.03
CA ASN A 146 6.17 -19.18 26.45
C ASN A 146 7.65 -19.58 26.46
N PHE A 147 7.94 -20.80 26.92
CA PHE A 147 9.25 -21.43 26.92
C PHE A 147 9.29 -22.53 25.86
N LYS A 148 10.37 -22.59 25.09
CA LYS A 148 10.58 -23.60 24.04
C LYS A 148 11.21 -24.85 24.62
N LYS A 149 10.89 -26.01 24.07
CA LYS A 149 11.60 -27.24 24.42
C LYS A 149 13.06 -27.11 24.05
N LEU A 150 13.97 -27.42 24.98
CA LEU A 150 15.40 -27.52 24.68
C LEU A 150 15.65 -28.88 24.01
N GLU A 151 16.04 -28.88 22.74
CA GLU A 151 16.45 -30.11 22.05
C GLU A 151 17.95 -30.39 22.28
N TYR A 152 18.34 -31.64 22.02
CA TYR A 152 19.72 -32.08 22.21
C TYR A 152 20.69 -31.29 21.32
N GLY A 153 21.75 -30.75 21.92
CA GLY A 153 22.82 -30.04 21.22
C GLY A 153 22.56 -28.57 20.87
N GLU A 154 21.40 -28.01 21.22
CA GLU A 154 21.09 -26.61 20.89
C GLU A 154 21.68 -25.60 21.90
N LEU A 155 21.97 -26.05 23.12
CA LEU A 155 22.27 -25.16 24.25
C LEU A 155 23.46 -24.23 23.98
N GLU A 156 24.53 -24.73 23.34
CA GLU A 156 25.70 -23.90 23.04
C GLU A 156 25.37 -22.76 22.08
N ASN A 157 24.62 -23.04 21.00
CA ASN A 157 24.22 -22.01 20.04
C ASN A 157 23.23 -21.00 20.64
N ILE A 158 22.32 -21.46 21.51
CA ILE A 158 21.44 -20.59 22.29
C ILE A 158 22.27 -19.64 23.15
N CYS A 159 23.25 -20.15 23.90
CA CYS A 159 24.11 -19.33 24.75
C CYS A 159 24.93 -18.32 23.93
N ARG A 160 25.53 -18.73 22.80
CA ARG A 160 26.29 -17.84 21.91
C ARG A 160 25.42 -16.72 21.33
N SER A 161 24.24 -17.07 20.83
CA SER A 161 23.31 -16.10 20.27
C SER A 161 22.85 -15.11 21.35
N PHE A 162 22.62 -15.61 22.56
CA PHE A 162 22.22 -14.77 23.69
C PHE A 162 23.33 -13.82 24.13
N LEU A 163 24.59 -14.28 24.22
CA LEU A 163 25.74 -13.41 24.51
C LEU A 163 25.84 -12.23 23.53
N ASN A 164 25.69 -12.48 22.23
CA ASN A 164 25.71 -11.40 21.22
C ASN A 164 24.57 -10.38 21.46
N SER A 165 23.39 -10.83 21.89
CA SER A 165 22.32 -9.90 22.28
C SER A 165 22.67 -9.11 23.55
N LEU A 166 23.29 -9.74 24.55
CA LEU A 166 23.69 -9.07 25.79
C LEU A 166 24.72 -7.96 25.54
N GLU A 167 25.71 -8.18 24.68
CA GLU A 167 26.73 -7.19 24.34
C GLU A 167 26.13 -5.90 23.75
N LYS A 168 25.08 -6.03 22.92
CA LYS A 168 24.43 -4.90 22.25
C LYS A 168 23.35 -4.23 23.07
N GLN A 169 22.79 -4.92 24.06
CA GLN A 169 21.58 -4.49 24.76
C GLN A 169 21.84 -4.03 26.19
N SER A 170 23.01 -3.45 26.49
CA SER A 170 23.23 -2.86 27.81
C SER A 170 22.13 -1.86 28.17
N LYS A 171 21.73 -1.80 29.43
CA LYS A 171 20.67 -0.89 29.90
C LYS A 171 20.94 0.56 29.52
N ARG A 172 22.21 0.98 29.54
CA ARG A 172 22.62 2.31 29.10
C ARG A 172 22.25 2.56 27.64
N PHE A 173 22.55 1.62 26.74
CA PHE A 173 22.18 1.77 25.33
C PHE A 173 20.67 1.80 25.10
N ILE A 174 19.89 1.04 25.87
CA ILE A 174 18.41 1.08 25.81
C ILE A 174 17.88 2.46 26.22
N GLU A 175 18.43 3.07 27.26
CA GLU A 175 18.00 4.39 27.71
C GLU A 175 18.50 5.52 26.80
N ASP A 176 19.74 5.44 26.31
CA ASP A 176 20.32 6.41 25.38
C ASP A 176 19.55 6.44 24.05
N ALA A 177 19.10 5.28 23.55
CA ALA A 177 18.35 5.16 22.29
C ALA A 177 17.08 6.02 22.24
N LYS A 178 16.46 6.36 23.38
CA LYS A 178 15.22 7.16 23.44
C LYS A 178 15.42 8.61 23.00
N ASN A 179 16.65 9.11 23.05
CA ASN A 179 16.98 10.52 22.79
C ASN A 179 17.79 10.73 21.50
N ILE A 180 17.95 9.68 20.70
CA ILE A 180 18.76 9.70 19.48
C ILE A 180 17.82 9.55 18.28
N ALA A 181 18.01 10.39 17.27
CA ALA A 181 17.40 10.21 15.96
C ALA A 181 18.33 9.36 15.09
N PHE A 182 17.81 8.26 14.54
CA PHE A 182 18.57 7.34 13.70
C PHE A 182 18.17 7.48 12.23
N SER A 183 19.16 7.49 11.33
CA SER A 183 18.95 7.46 9.88
C SER A 183 19.05 6.06 9.29
N GLN A 184 19.61 5.11 10.03
CA GLN A 184 19.79 3.72 9.62
C GLN A 184 19.30 2.77 10.72
N TYR A 185 18.69 1.67 10.30
CA TYR A 185 18.17 0.64 11.18
C TYR A 185 18.66 -0.73 10.78
N LYS A 186 18.78 -1.63 11.76
CA LYS A 186 19.18 -3.02 11.58
C LYS A 186 18.19 -3.92 12.30
N ILE A 187 17.82 -5.02 11.65
CA ILE A 187 16.96 -6.04 12.22
C ILE A 187 17.78 -7.31 12.39
N GLU A 188 17.84 -7.82 13.61
CA GLU A 188 18.53 -9.08 13.92
C GLU A 188 17.57 -10.08 14.55
N TYR A 189 17.51 -11.26 13.94
CA TYR A 189 16.88 -12.42 14.56
C TYR A 189 17.90 -13.10 15.49
N GLY A 190 17.43 -13.63 16.61
CA GLY A 190 18.25 -14.43 17.51
C GLY A 190 18.62 -15.79 16.91
N HIS A 191 18.62 -16.82 17.74
CA HIS A 191 18.95 -18.17 17.28
C HIS A 191 17.85 -18.75 16.36
N VAL A 192 18.16 -18.85 15.07
CA VAL A 192 17.38 -19.57 14.05
C VAL A 192 17.86 -21.02 14.01
N GLN A 193 16.98 -21.96 14.32
CA GLN A 193 17.30 -23.38 14.56
C GLN A 193 16.98 -24.29 13.37
N ASN A 194 15.92 -23.97 12.63
CA ASN A 194 15.22 -24.85 11.72
C ASN A 194 15.08 -24.23 10.32
N ASN A 195 13.98 -24.55 9.65
CA ASN A 195 13.55 -23.91 8.42
C ASN A 195 13.39 -22.40 8.67
N VAL A 196 14.20 -21.60 7.97
CA VAL A 196 14.24 -20.13 8.07
C VAL A 196 12.83 -19.52 8.06
N LEU A 197 11.92 -20.00 7.21
CA LEU A 197 10.56 -19.46 7.14
C LEU A 197 9.74 -19.72 8.41
N VAL A 198 9.97 -20.80 9.16
CA VAL A 198 9.26 -21.03 10.44
C VAL A 198 9.77 -20.05 11.47
N ASP A 199 11.08 -20.02 11.61
CA ASP A 199 11.74 -19.29 12.67
C ASP A 199 11.51 -17.78 12.52
N LEU A 200 11.47 -17.24 11.30
CA LEU A 200 11.16 -15.83 11.07
C LEU A 200 9.79 -15.39 11.63
N PHE A 201 8.76 -16.25 11.62
CA PHE A 201 7.45 -15.94 12.19
C PHE A 201 7.31 -16.34 13.68
N GLU A 202 8.15 -17.23 14.18
CA GLU A 202 8.09 -17.70 15.57
C GLU A 202 8.99 -16.93 16.52
N GLU A 203 10.12 -16.47 16.01
CA GLU A 203 11.12 -15.73 16.75
C GLU A 203 10.82 -14.25 16.75
N GLN A 204 11.16 -13.64 17.87
CA GLN A 204 11.20 -12.19 17.98
C GLN A 204 12.52 -11.72 17.36
N ALA A 205 12.46 -10.58 16.67
CA ALA A 205 13.62 -9.88 16.15
C ALA A 205 13.84 -8.60 16.94
N TYR A 206 15.11 -8.25 17.10
CA TYR A 206 15.54 -7.00 17.72
C TYR A 206 15.78 -5.96 16.64
N VAL A 207 15.26 -4.75 16.87
CA VAL A 207 15.46 -3.58 16.04
C VAL A 207 16.51 -2.70 16.69
N TYR A 208 17.55 -2.37 15.94
CA TYR A 208 18.62 -1.47 16.35
C TYR A 208 18.65 -0.23 15.46
N GLY A 209 18.86 0.94 16.06
CA GLY A 209 19.29 2.14 15.36
C GLY A 209 20.80 2.14 15.25
N VAL A 210 21.33 2.51 14.08
CA VAL A 210 22.77 2.51 13.84
C VAL A 210 23.28 3.95 13.85
N LEU A 211 24.28 4.21 14.69
CA LEU A 211 24.99 5.49 14.75
C LEU A 211 26.49 5.21 14.88
N ASP A 212 27.30 5.72 13.95
CA ASP A 212 28.77 5.53 13.91
C ASP A 212 29.20 4.06 14.10
N ASP A 213 28.55 3.14 13.37
CA ASP A 213 28.73 1.68 13.46
C ASP A 213 28.40 1.04 14.83
N VAL A 214 27.73 1.77 15.72
CA VAL A 214 27.21 1.26 17.00
C VAL A 214 25.72 0.95 16.89
N ASP A 215 25.35 -0.26 17.28
CA ASP A 215 23.95 -0.74 17.32
C ASP A 215 23.30 -0.31 18.66
N PHE A 216 22.27 0.56 18.60
CA PHE A 216 21.46 0.96 19.75
C PHE A 216 20.11 0.23 19.74
N PRO A 217 19.73 -0.52 20.80
CA PRO A 217 18.48 -1.27 20.84
C PRO A 217 17.26 -0.34 20.98
N ILE A 218 16.35 -0.43 20.01
CA ILE A 218 15.15 0.43 19.94
C ILE A 218 13.90 -0.38 20.31
N ASP A 219 13.71 -1.54 19.68
CA ASP A 219 12.47 -2.27 19.81
C ASP A 219 12.59 -3.77 19.55
N ILE A 220 11.52 -4.50 19.82
CA ILE A 220 11.34 -5.92 19.54
C ILE A 220 10.07 -6.05 18.68
N PHE A 221 10.16 -6.76 17.56
CA PHE A 221 8.97 -7.10 16.78
C PHE A 221 8.92 -8.58 16.44
N GLN A 222 7.73 -9.02 16.04
CA GLN A 222 7.50 -10.35 15.50
C GLN A 222 6.92 -10.21 14.10
N LEU A 223 7.51 -10.91 13.12
CA LEU A 223 7.05 -10.88 11.75
C LEU A 223 5.60 -11.40 11.68
N GLN A 224 4.73 -10.63 11.02
CA GLN A 224 3.31 -10.99 10.86
C GLN A 224 3.02 -11.51 9.45
N GLU A 225 3.49 -10.80 8.45
CA GLU A 225 3.28 -11.11 7.04
C GLU A 225 4.51 -10.70 6.22
N MET A 226 4.83 -11.51 5.21
CA MET A 226 5.71 -11.12 4.11
C MET A 226 4.88 -11.02 2.84
N ARG A 227 5.12 -9.98 2.06
CA ARG A 227 4.41 -9.73 0.81
C ARG A 227 5.40 -9.59 -0.34
N LYS A 228 5.13 -10.29 -1.43
CA LYS A 228 5.86 -10.17 -2.69
C LYS A 228 4.85 -9.86 -3.79
N GLU A 229 5.04 -8.73 -4.46
CA GLU A 229 4.33 -8.40 -5.70
C GLU A 229 5.17 -8.84 -6.89
N THR A 230 4.52 -9.38 -7.90
CA THR A 230 5.14 -9.80 -9.16
C THR A 230 4.29 -9.39 -10.34
N ASP A 231 4.98 -9.03 -11.41
CA ASP A 231 4.40 -8.70 -12.71
C ASP A 231 5.22 -9.47 -13.76
N GLU A 232 4.67 -10.56 -14.29
CA GLU A 232 5.38 -11.49 -15.14
C GLU A 232 4.63 -11.80 -16.44
N ILE A 233 5.38 -12.13 -17.49
CA ILE A 233 4.84 -12.49 -18.80
C ILE A 233 4.70 -14.02 -18.87
N VAL A 234 3.50 -14.48 -19.20
CA VAL A 234 3.12 -15.89 -19.22
C VAL A 234 2.57 -16.25 -20.60
N THR A 235 3.00 -17.40 -21.14
CA THR A 235 2.44 -17.95 -22.37
C THR A 235 1.40 -19.03 -22.08
N ILE A 236 0.15 -18.80 -22.50
CA ILE A 236 -0.96 -19.74 -22.39
C ILE A 236 -1.43 -20.09 -23.80
N GLY A 237 -1.13 -21.32 -24.24
CA GLY A 237 -1.38 -21.72 -25.63
C GLY A 237 -0.55 -20.87 -26.59
N ASN A 238 -1.22 -20.10 -27.46
CA ASN A 238 -0.58 -19.20 -28.42
C ASN A 238 -0.61 -17.72 -27.99
N GLU A 239 -1.14 -17.44 -26.79
CA GLU A 239 -1.30 -16.08 -26.28
C GLU A 239 -0.24 -15.77 -25.22
N THR A 240 0.23 -14.53 -25.22
CA THR A 240 1.17 -14.01 -24.23
C THR A 240 0.45 -12.97 -23.37
N LEU A 241 0.41 -13.22 -22.06
CA LEU A 241 -0.33 -12.42 -21.09
C LEU A 241 0.64 -11.84 -20.06
N ARG A 242 0.47 -10.55 -19.74
CA ARG A 242 1.12 -9.93 -18.59
C ARG A 242 0.23 -10.12 -17.35
N ILE A 243 0.75 -10.85 -16.36
CA ILE A 243 0.04 -11.29 -15.17
C ILE A 243 0.61 -10.61 -13.92
N LYS A 244 -0.25 -9.90 -13.19
CA LYS A 244 0.06 -9.38 -11.86
C LYS A 244 -0.34 -10.39 -10.78
N SER A 245 0.53 -10.58 -9.80
CA SER A 245 0.25 -11.45 -8.66
C SER A 245 0.86 -10.94 -7.36
N VAL A 246 0.22 -11.31 -6.25
CA VAL A 246 0.62 -10.95 -4.89
C VAL A 246 0.69 -12.22 -4.07
N LEU A 247 1.90 -12.57 -3.62
CA LEU A 247 2.14 -13.65 -2.68
C LEU A 247 2.24 -13.08 -1.26
N LYS A 248 1.31 -13.49 -0.40
CA LYS A 248 1.30 -13.20 1.04
C LYS A 248 1.65 -14.46 1.82
N ILE A 249 2.67 -14.37 2.66
CA ILE A 249 3.11 -15.45 3.55
C ILE A 249 2.92 -14.96 4.97
N SER A 250 2.04 -15.58 5.72
CA SER A 250 1.85 -15.35 7.15
C SER A 250 2.37 -16.54 7.94
N LYS A 251 2.28 -16.53 9.28
CA LYS A 251 2.68 -17.65 10.14
C LYS A 251 2.02 -18.99 9.78
N GLU A 252 0.73 -19.00 9.46
CA GLU A 252 -0.03 -20.25 9.24
C GLU A 252 -0.44 -20.45 7.78
N ILE A 253 -0.54 -19.38 6.99
CA ILE A 253 -1.17 -19.38 5.66
C ILE A 253 -0.21 -18.84 4.61
N ILE A 254 -0.25 -19.42 3.41
CA ILE A 254 0.28 -18.82 2.17
C ILE A 254 -0.91 -18.51 1.27
N CYS A 255 -0.97 -17.29 0.76
CA CYS A 255 -2.02 -16.81 -0.12
C CYS A 255 -1.39 -16.23 -1.39
N LEU A 256 -1.77 -16.76 -2.55
CA LEU A 256 -1.42 -16.20 -3.86
C LEU A 256 -2.68 -15.60 -4.48
N THR A 257 -2.69 -14.28 -4.68
CA THR A 257 -3.74 -13.59 -5.41
C THR A 257 -3.22 -13.20 -6.78
N ILE A 258 -3.95 -13.53 -7.84
CA ILE A 258 -3.61 -13.23 -9.23
C ILE A 258 -4.67 -12.28 -9.78
N GLU A 259 -4.23 -11.20 -10.40
CA GLU A 259 -5.11 -10.22 -11.08
C GLU A 259 -6.24 -9.73 -10.16
N ASP A 260 -5.97 -9.60 -8.86
CA ASP A 260 -6.93 -9.26 -7.80
C ASP A 260 -8.24 -10.08 -7.80
N SER A 261 -8.27 -11.22 -8.51
CA SER A 261 -9.49 -11.95 -8.82
C SER A 261 -9.39 -13.43 -8.45
N LEU A 262 -8.29 -14.09 -8.79
CA LEU A 262 -8.09 -15.52 -8.51
C LEU A 262 -7.16 -15.70 -7.31
N THR A 263 -7.67 -16.30 -6.25
CA THR A 263 -6.94 -16.50 -5.00
C THR A 263 -6.75 -17.98 -4.69
N PHE A 264 -5.50 -18.35 -4.37
CA PHE A 264 -5.11 -19.65 -3.85
C PHE A 264 -4.67 -19.50 -2.40
N GLU A 265 -5.36 -20.18 -1.48
CA GLU A 265 -5.05 -20.17 -0.05
C GLU A 265 -4.57 -21.56 0.38
N PHE A 266 -3.43 -21.63 1.06
CA PHE A 266 -2.87 -22.88 1.59
C PHE A 266 -2.51 -22.74 3.06
N SER A 267 -2.79 -23.77 3.85
CA SER A 267 -2.26 -23.91 5.20
C SER A 267 -0.85 -24.51 5.17
N LYS A 268 0.05 -24.01 6.02
CA LYS A 268 1.41 -24.53 6.17
C LYS A 268 1.46 -25.68 7.17
N LYS A 269 2.08 -26.80 6.77
CA LYS A 269 2.42 -27.91 7.67
C LYS A 269 3.85 -28.37 7.43
N PHE A 270 4.62 -28.52 8.50
CA PHE A 270 5.96 -29.08 8.43
C PHE A 270 5.90 -30.58 8.72
N VAL A 271 6.42 -31.38 7.78
CA VAL A 271 6.53 -32.84 7.90
C VAL A 271 7.96 -33.20 7.55
N ASP A 272 8.67 -33.87 8.47
CA ASP A 272 10.07 -34.26 8.32
C ASP A 272 11.01 -33.09 7.93
N GLY A 273 10.79 -31.91 8.53
CA GLY A 273 11.58 -30.70 8.28
C GLY A 273 11.28 -29.99 6.96
N LYS A 274 10.41 -30.54 6.10
CA LYS A 274 10.00 -29.93 4.83
C LYS A 274 8.66 -29.23 4.96
N LEU A 275 8.56 -28.02 4.38
CA LEU A 275 7.29 -27.33 4.24
C LEU A 275 6.40 -28.11 3.26
N LYS A 276 5.20 -28.45 3.70
CA LYS A 276 4.11 -28.95 2.86
C LYS A 276 2.94 -27.99 2.95
N LEU A 277 2.37 -27.67 1.79
CA LEU A 277 1.13 -26.93 1.67
C LEU A 277 -0.03 -27.92 1.74
N ILE A 278 -1.01 -27.65 2.59
CA ILE A 278 -2.18 -28.49 2.80
C ILE A 278 -3.46 -27.64 2.81
N ASN A 279 -4.61 -28.29 2.69
CA ASN A 279 -5.93 -27.64 2.74
C ASN A 279 -6.05 -26.48 1.72
N GLY A 280 -5.57 -26.72 0.49
CA GLY A 280 -5.64 -25.74 -0.59
C GLY A 280 -7.09 -25.37 -0.92
N LYS A 281 -7.37 -24.07 -0.96
CA LYS A 281 -8.64 -23.51 -1.42
C LYS A 281 -8.38 -22.62 -2.62
N VAL A 282 -9.31 -22.63 -3.56
CA VAL A 282 -9.29 -21.74 -4.72
C VAL A 282 -10.56 -20.95 -4.72
N HIS A 283 -10.42 -19.63 -4.87
CA HIS A 283 -11.54 -18.71 -4.91
C HIS A 283 -11.37 -17.79 -6.12
N LEU A 284 -12.40 -17.70 -6.96
CA LEU A 284 -12.53 -16.67 -7.98
C LEU A 284 -13.51 -15.63 -7.43
N SER A 285 -13.04 -14.40 -7.22
CA SER A 285 -13.86 -13.31 -6.69
C SER A 285 -14.90 -12.84 -7.70
N LYS A 286 -15.80 -11.97 -7.24
CA LYS A 286 -16.66 -11.19 -8.16
C LYS A 286 -15.76 -10.41 -9.12
N LEU A 287 -16.19 -10.33 -10.38
CA LEU A 287 -15.53 -9.53 -11.41
C LEU A 287 -15.42 -8.07 -10.95
N LYS A 288 -14.19 -7.54 -10.96
CA LYS A 288 -13.89 -6.14 -10.68
C LYS A 288 -13.50 -5.38 -11.95
N THR A 289 -12.64 -5.98 -12.78
CA THR A 289 -12.34 -5.54 -14.15
C THR A 289 -12.52 -6.72 -15.09
N LEU A 290 -12.83 -6.45 -16.37
CA LEU A 290 -13.01 -7.51 -17.36
C LEU A 290 -11.68 -8.20 -17.69
N GLY A 291 -10.62 -7.42 -17.87
CA GLY A 291 -9.29 -7.92 -18.25
C GLY A 291 -8.71 -8.86 -17.20
N SER A 292 -8.69 -8.45 -15.93
CA SER A 292 -8.19 -9.27 -14.83
C SER A 292 -9.00 -10.54 -14.60
N TYR A 293 -10.33 -10.46 -14.76
CA TYR A 293 -11.21 -11.62 -14.64
C TYR A 293 -10.98 -12.64 -15.77
N VAL A 294 -10.87 -12.20 -17.02
CA VAL A 294 -10.57 -13.08 -18.16
C VAL A 294 -9.20 -13.73 -18.03
N LYS A 295 -8.15 -12.98 -17.65
CA LYS A 295 -6.82 -13.54 -17.37
C LYS A 295 -6.87 -14.61 -16.29
N SER A 296 -7.64 -14.36 -15.22
CA SER A 296 -7.87 -15.31 -14.13
C SER A 296 -8.58 -16.58 -14.60
N LEU A 297 -9.62 -16.48 -15.43
CA LEU A 297 -10.28 -17.63 -16.04
C LEU A 297 -9.33 -18.43 -16.94
N LYS A 298 -8.51 -17.77 -17.76
CA LYS A 298 -7.51 -18.43 -18.62
C LYS A 298 -6.48 -19.22 -17.81
N LEU A 299 -5.98 -18.65 -16.71
CA LEU A 299 -5.07 -19.34 -15.79
C LEU A 299 -5.74 -20.50 -15.08
N LEU A 300 -6.99 -20.34 -14.64
CA LEU A 300 -7.77 -21.41 -14.02
C LEU A 300 -8.04 -22.56 -14.99
N LYS A 301 -8.34 -22.26 -16.26
CA LYS A 301 -8.46 -23.27 -17.34
C LYS A 301 -7.15 -24.02 -17.54
N TYR A 302 -6.02 -23.30 -17.54
CA TYR A 302 -4.71 -23.92 -17.65
C TYR A 302 -4.46 -24.88 -16.48
N LEU A 303 -4.76 -24.46 -15.24
CA LEU A 303 -4.67 -25.32 -14.05
C LEU A 303 -5.55 -26.57 -14.15
N LEU A 304 -6.80 -26.45 -14.60
CA LEU A 304 -7.72 -27.59 -14.77
C LEU A 304 -7.22 -28.63 -15.79
N THR A 305 -6.48 -28.16 -16.79
CA THR A 305 -5.94 -28.96 -17.91
C THR A 305 -4.63 -29.63 -17.54
N TYR A 306 -3.70 -28.87 -16.95
CA TYR A 306 -2.31 -29.30 -16.76
C TYR A 306 -1.95 -29.61 -15.30
N ASN A 307 -2.88 -29.41 -14.36
CA ASN A 307 -2.68 -29.52 -12.91
C ASN A 307 -1.52 -28.66 -12.38
N LYS A 308 -1.18 -27.59 -13.10
CA LYS A 308 -0.17 -26.62 -12.69
C LYS A 308 -0.52 -25.21 -13.10
N ILE A 309 0.07 -24.22 -12.44
CA ILE A 309 -0.03 -22.81 -12.85
C ILE A 309 1.26 -22.40 -13.57
N PRO A 310 1.18 -21.70 -14.70
CA PRO A 310 2.35 -21.30 -15.49
C PRO A 310 2.98 -19.99 -14.96
N LEU A 311 3.20 -19.89 -13.65
CA LEU A 311 3.88 -18.75 -13.01
C LEU A 311 5.27 -19.16 -12.55
N SER A 312 6.30 -18.41 -12.94
CA SER A 312 7.67 -18.68 -12.50
C SER A 312 7.90 -18.23 -11.05
N SER A 313 7.11 -17.24 -10.62
CA SER A 313 7.17 -16.66 -9.28
C SER A 313 6.66 -17.60 -8.19
N PHE A 314 5.76 -18.53 -8.53
CA PHE A 314 5.14 -19.46 -7.60
C PHE A 314 4.63 -20.72 -8.33
N GLU A 315 5.32 -21.85 -8.15
CA GLU A 315 4.90 -23.13 -8.73
C GLU A 315 3.86 -23.80 -7.84
N ILE A 316 2.67 -24.02 -8.41
CA ILE A 316 1.66 -24.91 -7.85
C ILE A 316 1.57 -26.12 -8.78
N ASP A 317 1.82 -27.31 -8.23
CA ASP A 317 1.51 -28.60 -8.85
C ASP A 317 0.40 -29.25 -8.00
N THR A 318 -0.85 -29.11 -8.45
CA THR A 318 -2.03 -29.61 -7.72
C THR A 318 -3.20 -29.93 -8.65
N THR A 319 -4.01 -30.90 -8.23
CA THR A 319 -5.30 -31.19 -8.85
C THR A 319 -6.42 -30.43 -8.14
N LEU A 320 -7.33 -29.84 -8.91
CA LEU A 320 -8.59 -29.30 -8.38
C LEU A 320 -9.59 -30.43 -8.19
N ASN A 321 -10.09 -30.61 -6.96
CA ASN A 321 -11.07 -31.64 -6.63
C ASN A 321 -12.48 -31.31 -7.18
N GLU A 322 -12.82 -30.04 -7.32
CA GLU A 322 -14.14 -29.55 -7.74
C GLU A 322 -14.14 -29.09 -9.21
N LYS A 323 -13.73 -29.95 -10.15
CA LYS A 323 -13.75 -29.61 -11.59
C LYS A 323 -15.15 -29.25 -12.10
N GLU A 324 -16.18 -29.80 -11.46
CA GLU A 324 -17.59 -29.53 -11.72
C GLU A 324 -17.95 -28.04 -11.62
N THR A 325 -17.38 -27.33 -10.64
CA THR A 325 -17.62 -25.90 -10.39
C THR A 325 -17.17 -25.00 -11.55
N PHE A 326 -16.24 -25.49 -12.38
CA PHE A 326 -15.65 -24.74 -13.49
C PHE A 326 -15.87 -25.41 -14.84
N LYS A 327 -16.93 -26.20 -15.00
CA LYS A 327 -17.26 -26.90 -16.26
C LYS A 327 -17.45 -25.96 -17.43
N ASP A 328 -18.07 -24.81 -17.19
CA ASP A 328 -18.38 -23.84 -18.23
C ASP A 328 -17.27 -22.81 -18.43
N ILE A 329 -16.03 -23.10 -18.02
CA ILE A 329 -14.93 -22.12 -18.04
C ILE A 329 -14.63 -21.61 -19.45
N ASP A 330 -14.70 -22.48 -20.46
CA ASP A 330 -14.51 -22.10 -21.87
C ASP A 330 -15.58 -21.11 -22.35
N GLU A 331 -16.84 -21.38 -21.99
CA GLU A 331 -17.96 -20.51 -22.32
C GLU A 331 -17.85 -19.17 -21.60
N ASN A 332 -17.48 -19.19 -20.32
CA ASN A 332 -17.24 -17.98 -19.53
C ASN A 332 -16.11 -17.13 -20.14
N ILE A 333 -14.98 -17.72 -20.53
CA ILE A 333 -13.91 -16.98 -21.21
C ILE A 333 -14.45 -16.33 -22.48
N ARG A 334 -15.14 -17.09 -23.33
CA ARG A 334 -15.69 -16.59 -24.60
C ARG A 334 -16.66 -15.43 -24.42
N ILE A 335 -17.61 -15.54 -23.49
CA ILE A 335 -18.61 -14.50 -23.21
C ILE A 335 -17.93 -13.20 -22.75
N HIS A 336 -16.94 -13.31 -21.85
CA HIS A 336 -16.28 -12.13 -21.30
C HIS A 336 -15.29 -11.51 -22.31
N GLU A 337 -14.64 -12.31 -23.16
CA GLU A 337 -13.82 -11.79 -24.27
C GLU A 337 -14.67 -11.05 -25.30
N GLU A 338 -15.86 -11.57 -25.64
CA GLU A 338 -16.79 -10.89 -26.52
C GLU A 338 -17.27 -9.57 -25.88
N LEU A 339 -17.58 -9.59 -24.58
CA LEU A 339 -17.94 -8.39 -23.84
C LEU A 339 -16.82 -7.35 -23.84
N ILE A 340 -15.55 -7.76 -23.68
CA ILE A 340 -14.39 -6.86 -23.83
C ILE A 340 -14.39 -6.19 -25.21
N GLN A 341 -14.64 -6.95 -26.29
CA GLN A 341 -14.70 -6.37 -27.63
C GLN A 341 -15.83 -5.34 -27.76
N ILE A 342 -17.01 -5.61 -27.19
CA ILE A 342 -18.14 -4.67 -27.22
C ILE A 342 -17.84 -3.42 -26.38
N CYS A 343 -17.33 -3.59 -25.16
CA CYS A 343 -16.91 -2.49 -24.29
C CYS A 343 -15.85 -1.59 -24.96
N LYS A 344 -14.89 -2.20 -25.67
CA LYS A 344 -13.86 -1.49 -26.42
C LYS A 344 -14.43 -0.62 -27.53
N GLN A 345 -15.49 -1.04 -28.21
CA GLN A 345 -16.16 -0.24 -29.26
C GLN A 345 -16.77 1.05 -28.71
N ILE A 346 -17.25 1.02 -27.47
CA ILE A 346 -17.82 2.17 -26.76
C ILE A 346 -16.81 2.87 -25.84
N GLY A 347 -15.53 2.52 -25.96
CA GLY A 347 -14.42 3.17 -25.25
C GLY A 347 -14.20 2.74 -23.80
N ILE A 348 -14.99 1.81 -23.26
CA ILE A 348 -14.75 1.26 -21.91
C ILE A 348 -13.52 0.34 -21.95
N SER A 349 -12.51 0.65 -21.13
CA SER A 349 -11.30 -0.15 -20.99
C SER A 349 -11.58 -1.51 -20.35
N GLU A 350 -10.83 -2.55 -20.74
CA GLU A 350 -10.89 -3.85 -20.04
C GLU A 350 -10.42 -3.76 -18.58
N ASP A 351 -9.62 -2.75 -18.27
CA ASP A 351 -9.13 -2.42 -16.92
C ASP A 351 -10.08 -1.48 -16.15
N TYR A 352 -11.23 -1.12 -16.72
CA TYR A 352 -12.24 -0.32 -16.01
C TYR A 352 -12.71 -1.04 -14.74
N ILE A 353 -12.69 -0.33 -13.62
CA ILE A 353 -13.09 -0.85 -12.31
C ILE A 353 -14.59 -0.59 -12.13
N PHE A 354 -15.38 -1.65 -12.15
CA PHE A 354 -16.82 -1.56 -11.87
C PHE A 354 -17.08 -1.41 -10.38
N ASP A 355 -18.12 -0.65 -10.01
CA ASP A 355 -18.54 -0.49 -8.62
C ASP A 355 -18.96 -1.84 -8.00
N GLU A 356 -18.60 -2.08 -6.74
CA GLU A 356 -18.89 -3.34 -6.06
C GLU A 356 -20.41 -3.59 -5.91
N LYS A 357 -21.21 -2.53 -5.82
CA LYS A 357 -22.68 -2.57 -5.72
C LYS A 357 -23.36 -2.77 -7.07
N GLU A 358 -22.62 -2.73 -8.16
CA GLU A 358 -23.17 -2.88 -9.51
C GLU A 358 -23.78 -4.28 -9.73
N ASN A 359 -24.92 -4.30 -10.41
CA ASN A 359 -25.48 -5.53 -10.95
C ASN A 359 -24.93 -5.78 -12.35
N LEU A 360 -23.74 -6.38 -12.39
CA LEU A 360 -23.00 -6.66 -13.62
C LEU A 360 -23.81 -7.48 -14.63
N PHE A 361 -24.67 -8.39 -14.18
CA PHE A 361 -25.51 -9.17 -15.09
C PHE A 361 -26.49 -8.27 -15.86
N ILE A 362 -27.17 -7.34 -15.17
CA ILE A 362 -28.09 -6.40 -15.82
C ILE A 362 -27.31 -5.45 -16.72
N LEU A 363 -26.20 -4.89 -16.23
CA LEU A 363 -25.36 -3.96 -16.96
C LEU A 363 -24.86 -4.58 -18.28
N PHE A 364 -24.25 -5.77 -18.22
CA PHE A 364 -23.68 -6.42 -19.40
C PHE A 364 -24.74 -6.84 -20.40
N ASN A 365 -25.90 -7.33 -19.94
CA ASN A 365 -27.02 -7.60 -20.85
C ASN A 365 -27.50 -6.32 -21.56
N LYS A 366 -27.55 -5.19 -20.86
CA LYS A 366 -27.92 -3.90 -21.45
C LYS A 366 -26.87 -3.45 -22.48
N ILE A 367 -25.57 -3.56 -22.16
CA ILE A 367 -24.48 -3.26 -23.10
C ILE A 367 -24.59 -4.12 -24.36
N ILE A 368 -24.79 -5.43 -24.22
CA ILE A 368 -24.95 -6.36 -25.33
C ILE A 368 -26.17 -5.97 -26.19
N ASN A 369 -27.33 -5.75 -25.57
CA ASN A 369 -28.55 -5.42 -26.31
C ASN A 369 -28.42 -4.10 -27.08
N ILE A 370 -27.89 -3.07 -26.44
CA ILE A 370 -27.74 -1.75 -27.07
C ILE A 370 -26.70 -1.81 -28.19
N PHE A 371 -25.48 -2.26 -27.91
CA PHE A 371 -24.34 -2.05 -28.80
C PHE A 371 -24.06 -3.22 -29.73
N LYS A 372 -24.17 -4.46 -29.24
CA LYS A 372 -23.99 -5.65 -30.09
C LYS A 372 -25.19 -5.89 -30.99
N ASN A 373 -26.39 -5.86 -30.40
CA ASN A 373 -27.64 -6.12 -31.13
C ASN A 373 -28.22 -4.86 -31.80
N LYS A 374 -27.55 -3.71 -31.65
CA LYS A 374 -27.93 -2.41 -32.23
C LYS A 374 -29.34 -1.96 -31.87
N GLN A 375 -29.82 -2.30 -30.68
CA GLN A 375 -31.14 -1.90 -30.20
C GLN A 375 -31.10 -0.49 -29.58
N TYR A 376 -30.76 0.50 -30.40
CA TYR A 376 -30.64 1.90 -29.95
C TYR A 376 -31.96 2.51 -29.50
N ASP A 377 -33.10 1.92 -29.84
CA ASP A 377 -34.43 2.30 -29.32
C ASP A 377 -34.54 2.15 -27.79
N LEU A 378 -33.61 1.42 -27.15
CA LEU A 378 -33.49 1.31 -25.70
C LEU A 378 -32.84 2.55 -25.06
N ILE A 379 -32.33 3.48 -25.86
CA ILE A 379 -31.74 4.75 -25.43
C ILE A 379 -32.77 5.86 -25.62
N ASN A 380 -33.02 6.62 -24.56
CA ASN A 380 -33.88 7.81 -24.64
C ASN A 380 -33.09 9.01 -25.18
N PHE A 381 -33.01 9.14 -26.50
CA PHE A 381 -32.43 10.33 -27.14
C PHE A 381 -33.37 11.53 -26.98
N THR A 382 -32.82 12.65 -26.51
CA THR A 382 -33.56 13.93 -26.42
C THR A 382 -32.68 15.05 -27.02
N PRO A 383 -33.04 15.58 -28.20
CA PRO A 383 -34.14 15.20 -29.09
C PRO A 383 -33.95 13.80 -29.72
N PRO A 384 -35.01 13.20 -30.30
CA PRO A 384 -34.92 11.90 -31.00
C PRO A 384 -33.87 11.93 -32.11
N LEU A 385 -33.18 10.80 -32.32
CA LEU A 385 -32.10 10.69 -33.30
C LEU A 385 -32.62 10.96 -34.73
N ASP A 386 -32.21 12.07 -35.34
CA ASP A 386 -32.36 12.26 -36.79
C ASP A 386 -31.20 11.56 -37.49
N LYS A 387 -31.53 10.70 -38.48
CA LYS A 387 -30.55 9.87 -39.23
C LYS A 387 -29.50 10.69 -39.97
N ASN A 388 -29.74 11.99 -40.17
CA ASN A 388 -28.82 12.90 -40.84
C ASN A 388 -28.07 13.83 -39.88
N SER A 389 -28.28 13.70 -38.56
CA SER A 389 -27.67 14.56 -37.55
C SER A 389 -26.60 13.83 -36.76
N MET A 390 -25.45 14.49 -36.56
CA MET A 390 -24.46 14.06 -35.58
C MET A 390 -24.86 14.56 -34.20
N VAL A 391 -25.00 13.63 -33.26
CA VAL A 391 -25.39 13.93 -31.87
C VAL A 391 -24.46 13.20 -30.93
N PHE A 392 -23.87 13.90 -29.98
CA PHE A 392 -23.24 13.25 -28.83
C PHE A 392 -24.25 13.15 -27.69
N CYS A 393 -24.21 12.05 -26.94
CA CYS A 393 -25.08 11.87 -25.79
C CYS A 393 -24.41 11.11 -24.65
N ASN A 394 -24.84 11.44 -23.43
CA ASN A 394 -24.53 10.71 -22.22
C ASN A 394 -25.58 9.61 -22.04
N ILE A 395 -25.14 8.36 -22.05
CA ILE A 395 -26.00 7.18 -21.90
C ILE A 395 -25.73 6.56 -20.53
N GLU A 396 -26.73 6.65 -19.66
CA GLU A 396 -26.75 5.94 -18.38
C GLU A 396 -27.00 4.44 -18.64
N LEU A 397 -25.96 3.63 -18.49
CA LEU A 397 -26.07 2.17 -18.58
C LEU A 397 -26.58 1.58 -17.25
N SER A 398 -26.19 2.18 -16.13
CA SER A 398 -26.67 1.84 -14.78
C SER A 398 -26.58 3.07 -13.88
N ASP A 399 -26.84 2.91 -12.58
CA ASP A 399 -26.63 3.96 -11.57
C ASP A 399 -25.14 4.32 -11.39
N TYR A 400 -24.21 3.46 -11.84
CA TYR A 400 -22.77 3.62 -11.63
C TYR A 400 -21.97 3.73 -12.93
N VAL A 401 -22.57 3.44 -14.08
CA VAL A 401 -21.88 3.42 -15.37
C VAL A 401 -22.62 4.28 -16.37
N MET A 402 -21.97 5.38 -16.76
CA MET A 402 -22.36 6.23 -17.86
C MET A 402 -21.31 6.14 -18.97
N VAL A 403 -21.73 6.20 -20.23
CA VAL A 403 -20.81 6.41 -21.37
C VAL A 403 -21.22 7.62 -22.17
N THR A 404 -20.25 8.34 -22.74
CA THR A 404 -20.52 9.43 -23.69
C THR A 404 -20.15 8.98 -25.09
N LEU A 405 -21.14 8.95 -26.00
CA LEU A 405 -20.94 8.47 -27.36
C LEU A 405 -21.35 9.51 -28.39
N LEU A 406 -20.68 9.49 -29.53
CA LEU A 406 -21.01 10.24 -30.73
C LEU A 406 -21.76 9.34 -31.70
N PHE A 407 -22.97 9.74 -32.09
CA PHE A 407 -23.76 9.04 -33.11
C PHE A 407 -23.69 9.81 -34.42
N ASP A 408 -23.32 9.11 -35.49
CA ASP A 408 -23.25 9.63 -36.87
C ASP A 408 -24.47 9.25 -37.71
N GLY A 409 -25.54 8.80 -37.06
CA GLY A 409 -26.78 8.31 -37.68
C GLY A 409 -26.81 6.79 -37.92
N TYR A 410 -25.66 6.10 -37.91
CA TYR A 410 -25.57 4.66 -38.17
C TYR A 410 -24.81 3.88 -37.10
N THR A 411 -23.82 4.51 -36.48
CA THR A 411 -22.91 3.87 -35.53
C THR A 411 -22.70 4.74 -34.29
N ALA A 412 -22.37 4.08 -33.19
CA ALA A 412 -21.94 4.73 -31.97
C ALA A 412 -20.42 4.72 -31.93
N ILE A 413 -19.82 5.90 -31.82
CA ILE A 413 -18.39 6.12 -31.73
C ILE A 413 -18.07 6.56 -30.30
N ASP A 414 -16.99 6.06 -29.72
CA ASP A 414 -16.46 6.57 -28.45
C ASP A 414 -16.18 8.08 -28.57
N PHE A 415 -16.89 8.91 -27.80
CA PHE A 415 -16.73 10.36 -27.86
C PHE A 415 -15.33 10.83 -27.44
N PHE A 416 -14.66 10.06 -26.58
CA PHE A 416 -13.30 10.33 -26.12
C PHE A 416 -12.29 9.52 -26.95
N SER A 417 -12.36 9.67 -28.28
CA SER A 417 -11.45 9.00 -29.20
C SER A 417 -10.89 9.94 -30.27
N VAL A 418 -9.75 9.55 -30.85
CA VAL A 418 -9.17 10.22 -32.03
C VAL A 418 -10.14 10.18 -33.21
N GLU A 419 -10.95 9.14 -33.32
CA GLU A 419 -12.00 9.02 -34.33
C GLU A 419 -13.05 10.12 -34.16
N ALA A 420 -13.57 10.33 -32.95
CA ALA A 420 -14.53 11.40 -32.69
C ALA A 420 -13.98 12.80 -33.01
N ILE A 421 -12.72 13.09 -32.66
CA ILE A 421 -12.05 14.36 -33.00
C ILE A 421 -12.00 14.55 -34.52
N LYS A 422 -11.70 13.50 -35.29
CA LYS A 422 -11.64 13.56 -36.76
C LYS A 422 -13.01 13.66 -37.42
N THR A 423 -14.01 12.96 -36.88
CA THR A 423 -15.35 12.87 -37.45
C THR A 423 -16.14 14.16 -37.22
N MET A 424 -16.14 14.69 -36.00
CA MET A 424 -16.90 15.90 -35.67
C MET A 424 -16.06 17.16 -35.88
N GLY A 425 -14.83 17.16 -35.36
CA GLY A 425 -14.09 18.39 -35.08
C GLY A 425 -14.91 19.35 -34.21
N ALA A 426 -14.36 20.53 -33.93
CA ALA A 426 -15.18 21.65 -33.51
C ALA A 426 -14.62 22.94 -34.10
N SER A 427 -15.52 23.84 -34.49
CA SER A 427 -15.15 25.11 -35.10
C SER A 427 -16.07 26.23 -34.65
N LEU A 428 -15.53 27.44 -34.52
CA LEU A 428 -16.27 28.63 -34.11
C LEU A 428 -16.00 29.79 -35.06
N PRO A 429 -16.99 30.64 -35.38
CA PRO A 429 -16.74 31.86 -36.16
C PRO A 429 -15.81 32.82 -35.40
N LYS A 430 -14.85 33.44 -36.10
CA LYS A 430 -13.94 34.43 -35.48
C LYS A 430 -14.63 35.75 -35.09
N ASP A 431 -15.62 36.17 -35.87
CA ASP A 431 -16.22 37.53 -35.79
C ASP A 431 -17.74 37.52 -35.51
N GLY A 432 -18.30 36.43 -35.00
CA GLY A 432 -19.74 36.33 -34.72
C GLY A 432 -20.66 36.37 -35.97
N HIS A 433 -20.08 36.38 -37.17
CA HIS A 433 -20.81 36.31 -38.43
C HIS A 433 -21.33 34.90 -38.72
N VAL A 434 -22.46 34.80 -39.42
CA VAL A 434 -22.95 33.54 -40.00
C VAL A 434 -21.94 33.09 -41.06
N ILE A 435 -21.43 31.87 -40.92
CA ILE A 435 -20.49 31.30 -41.88
C ILE A 435 -21.28 30.85 -43.11
N ASP A 436 -20.95 31.43 -44.26
CA ASP A 436 -21.34 30.89 -45.55
C ASP A 436 -20.28 29.87 -45.99
N TYR A 437 -20.65 28.59 -46.00
CA TYR A 437 -19.73 27.50 -46.36
C TYR A 437 -19.44 27.44 -47.86
N ASP A 438 -20.18 28.18 -48.69
CA ASP A 438 -19.93 28.29 -50.13
C ASP A 438 -18.83 29.34 -50.45
N ASP A 439 -18.39 30.15 -49.47
CA ASP A 439 -17.28 31.09 -49.61
C ASP A 439 -15.93 30.35 -49.62
N ALA A 440 -15.13 30.49 -50.68
CA ALA A 440 -13.82 29.85 -50.81
C ALA A 440 -12.86 30.09 -49.62
N ASN A 441 -13.04 31.18 -48.88
CA ASN A 441 -12.21 31.57 -47.73
C ASN A 441 -12.88 31.30 -46.36
N TRP A 442 -13.96 30.53 -46.30
CA TRP A 442 -14.69 30.26 -45.04
C TRP A 442 -13.78 29.72 -43.92
N ARG A 443 -12.74 28.95 -44.28
CA ARG A 443 -11.77 28.38 -43.32
C ARG A 443 -10.94 29.44 -42.60
N GLU A 444 -10.68 30.58 -43.22
CA GLU A 444 -9.92 31.67 -42.59
C GLU A 444 -10.76 32.39 -41.53
N LYS A 445 -12.09 32.26 -41.61
CA LYS A 445 -13.10 32.91 -40.76
C LYS A 445 -13.52 32.04 -39.57
N ILE A 446 -12.91 30.88 -39.38
CA ILE A 446 -13.19 29.98 -38.25
C ILE A 446 -11.95 29.73 -37.38
N TRP A 447 -12.20 29.62 -36.07
CA TRP A 447 -11.28 29.00 -35.12
C TRP A 447 -11.53 27.51 -35.08
N LYS A 448 -10.47 26.71 -35.15
CA LYS A 448 -10.51 25.32 -34.69
C LYS A 448 -10.55 25.34 -33.17
N VAL A 449 -11.44 24.57 -32.59
CA VAL A 449 -11.50 24.42 -31.14
C VAL A 449 -11.55 22.97 -30.71
N SER A 450 -11.05 22.68 -29.52
CA SER A 450 -11.21 21.35 -28.92
C SER A 450 -12.69 20.97 -28.90
N LEU A 451 -12.97 19.71 -29.27
CA LEU A 451 -14.29 19.10 -29.19
C LEU A 451 -14.87 19.14 -27.76
N TYR A 452 -13.99 19.21 -26.76
CA TYR A 452 -14.35 19.10 -25.35
C TYR A 452 -14.41 20.45 -24.63
N VAL A 453 -14.14 21.56 -25.33
CA VAL A 453 -13.99 22.91 -24.75
C VAL A 453 -15.21 23.39 -23.94
N ASN A 454 -16.41 22.93 -24.33
CA ASN A 454 -17.68 23.29 -23.70
C ASN A 454 -18.30 22.15 -22.87
N GLN A 455 -17.57 21.07 -22.64
CA GLN A 455 -18.07 19.93 -21.86
C GLN A 455 -17.89 20.19 -20.36
N SER A 456 -18.84 19.70 -19.56
CA SER A 456 -18.71 19.71 -18.10
C SER A 456 -17.64 18.70 -17.69
N ILE A 457 -16.71 19.15 -16.83
CA ILE A 457 -15.60 18.32 -16.35
C ILE A 457 -16.16 17.17 -15.50
N GLU A 458 -17.16 17.45 -14.68
CA GLU A 458 -17.83 16.46 -13.83
C GLU A 458 -18.50 15.37 -14.66
N ASN A 459 -19.13 15.73 -15.78
CA ASN A 459 -19.72 14.76 -16.69
C ASN A 459 -18.65 13.94 -17.42
N MET A 460 -17.55 14.55 -17.84
CA MET A 460 -16.44 13.83 -18.47
C MET A 460 -15.84 12.82 -17.48
N GLU A 461 -15.49 13.23 -16.27
CA GLU A 461 -14.90 12.35 -15.24
C GLU A 461 -15.85 11.23 -14.80
N ARG A 462 -17.17 11.44 -14.89
CA ARG A 462 -18.18 10.41 -14.60
C ARG A 462 -18.30 9.36 -15.71
N ALA A 463 -17.85 9.66 -16.93
CA ALA A 463 -18.00 8.73 -18.06
C ALA A 463 -16.98 7.59 -17.99
N ALA A 464 -17.46 6.34 -18.03
CA ALA A 464 -16.64 5.14 -17.97
C ALA A 464 -15.66 4.98 -19.16
N ASN A 465 -15.92 5.70 -20.25
CA ASN A 465 -15.08 5.74 -21.44
C ASN A 465 -14.21 7.01 -21.55
N PHE A 466 -14.18 7.86 -20.51
CA PHE A 466 -13.35 9.05 -20.52
C PHE A 466 -11.86 8.72 -20.58
N LYS A 467 -11.14 9.45 -21.44
CA LYS A 467 -9.70 9.30 -21.64
C LYS A 467 -9.05 10.67 -21.58
N TYR A 468 -8.34 10.91 -20.49
CA TYR A 468 -7.67 12.18 -20.26
C TYR A 468 -6.65 12.50 -21.37
N GLU A 469 -5.96 11.48 -21.90
CA GLU A 469 -4.97 11.66 -22.98
C GLU A 469 -5.63 12.18 -24.27
N ILE A 470 -6.90 11.84 -24.50
CA ILE A 470 -7.65 12.33 -25.64
C ILE A 470 -8.13 13.77 -25.41
N LEU A 471 -8.49 14.11 -24.17
CA LEU A 471 -8.74 15.50 -23.80
C LEU A 471 -7.50 16.36 -24.04
N GLU A 472 -6.33 15.95 -23.51
CA GLU A 472 -5.05 16.65 -23.71
C GLU A 472 -4.69 16.76 -25.21
N LEU A 473 -4.85 15.68 -25.98
CA LEU A 473 -4.63 15.68 -27.43
C LEU A 473 -5.53 16.70 -28.15
N SER A 474 -6.78 16.86 -27.73
CA SER A 474 -7.73 17.76 -28.40
C SER A 474 -7.35 19.25 -28.34
N PHE A 475 -6.45 19.63 -27.43
CA PHE A 475 -5.96 21.00 -27.26
C PHE A 475 -4.63 21.26 -27.98
N GLN A 476 -4.06 20.26 -28.65
CA GLN A 476 -2.87 20.46 -29.49
C GLN A 476 -3.18 21.34 -30.70
N ASP A 477 -2.15 22.00 -31.24
CA ASP A 477 -2.27 23.00 -32.33
C ASP A 477 -2.94 22.43 -33.59
N GLU A 478 -2.89 21.11 -33.83
CA GLU A 478 -3.61 20.50 -34.94
C GLU A 478 -5.14 20.64 -34.82
N HIS A 479 -5.64 20.67 -33.58
CA HIS A 479 -7.06 20.56 -33.22
C HIS A 479 -7.63 21.82 -32.56
N HIS A 480 -6.78 22.70 -32.02
CA HIS A 480 -7.23 23.89 -31.29
C HIS A 480 -6.34 25.11 -31.59
N ASP A 481 -6.97 26.18 -32.05
CA ASP A 481 -6.31 27.47 -32.22
C ASP A 481 -6.24 28.19 -30.87
N ILE A 482 -5.01 28.39 -30.37
CA ILE A 482 -4.77 28.96 -29.04
C ILE A 482 -5.31 30.39 -28.83
N ASP A 483 -5.52 31.12 -29.92
CA ASP A 483 -6.03 32.49 -29.92
C ASP A 483 -7.57 32.55 -29.83
N SER A 484 -8.25 31.40 -29.77
CA SER A 484 -9.69 31.35 -29.60
C SER A 484 -10.12 31.88 -28.23
N LEU A 485 -11.24 32.61 -28.16
CA LEU A 485 -11.78 33.13 -26.88
C LEU A 485 -12.01 32.02 -25.84
N ASN A 486 -12.36 30.82 -26.29
CA ASN A 486 -12.61 29.69 -25.40
C ASN A 486 -11.35 29.14 -24.73
N SER A 487 -10.17 29.35 -25.32
CA SER A 487 -8.89 28.95 -24.70
C SER A 487 -8.74 29.61 -23.32
N ILE A 488 -9.18 30.88 -23.22
CA ILE A 488 -9.11 31.68 -21.99
C ILE A 488 -10.09 31.15 -20.94
N ASP A 489 -11.35 30.94 -21.31
CA ASP A 489 -12.37 30.45 -20.38
C ASP A 489 -12.07 29.02 -19.89
N THR A 490 -11.53 28.18 -20.76
CA THR A 490 -11.25 26.78 -20.43
C THR A 490 -10.13 26.62 -19.41
N HIS A 491 -9.01 27.34 -19.54
CA HIS A 491 -7.93 27.21 -18.55
C HIS A 491 -8.40 27.66 -17.16
N LEU A 492 -9.25 28.69 -17.05
CA LEU A 492 -9.79 29.14 -15.76
C LEU A 492 -10.67 28.06 -15.13
N LYS A 493 -11.53 27.39 -15.92
CA LYS A 493 -12.35 26.25 -15.45
C LYS A 493 -11.47 25.12 -14.91
N TYR A 494 -10.37 24.81 -15.60
CA TYR A 494 -9.43 23.76 -15.16
C TYR A 494 -8.66 24.12 -13.89
N ILE A 495 -8.30 25.39 -13.69
CA ILE A 495 -7.72 25.86 -12.42
C ILE A 495 -8.76 25.74 -11.30
N SER A 496 -10.01 26.17 -11.52
CA SER A 496 -11.09 26.03 -10.53
C SER A 496 -11.37 24.57 -10.19
N TYR A 497 -11.34 23.67 -11.18
CA TYR A 497 -11.52 22.23 -10.93
C TYR A 497 -10.39 21.65 -10.07
N PHE A 498 -9.15 22.07 -10.32
CA PHE A 498 -8.02 21.72 -9.45
C PHE A 498 -8.24 22.21 -8.01
N ASP A 499 -8.75 23.43 -7.81
CA ASP A 499 -9.01 23.96 -6.48
C ASP A 499 -10.02 23.12 -5.67
N GLU A 500 -10.99 22.50 -6.34
CA GLU A 500 -12.02 21.67 -5.71
C GLU A 500 -11.58 20.21 -5.49
N TYR A 501 -10.89 19.61 -6.47
CA TYR A 501 -10.61 18.17 -6.48
C TYR A 501 -9.13 17.80 -6.35
N SER A 502 -8.22 18.78 -6.39
CA SER A 502 -6.76 18.60 -6.36
C SER A 502 -6.22 17.70 -7.48
N ASP A 503 -6.87 17.71 -8.66
CA ASP A 503 -6.43 16.94 -9.81
C ASP A 503 -5.46 17.74 -10.70
N GLU A 504 -4.17 17.46 -10.54
CA GLU A 504 -3.08 18.13 -11.26
C GLU A 504 -3.15 17.97 -12.78
N ARG A 505 -3.86 16.95 -13.29
CA ARG A 505 -4.02 16.70 -14.72
C ARG A 505 -4.67 17.90 -15.43
N TYR A 506 -5.70 18.49 -14.83
CA TYR A 506 -6.37 19.66 -15.42
C TYR A 506 -5.52 20.92 -15.32
N LEU A 507 -4.79 21.08 -14.21
CA LEU A 507 -3.88 22.20 -14.01
C LEU A 507 -2.75 22.21 -15.05
N LYS A 508 -2.26 21.02 -15.44
CA LYS A 508 -1.26 20.86 -16.51
C LYS A 508 -1.76 21.34 -17.87
N ILE A 509 -3.01 21.01 -18.25
CA ILE A 509 -3.61 21.52 -19.50
C ILE A 509 -3.76 23.03 -19.44
N ALA A 510 -4.22 23.57 -18.32
CA ALA A 510 -4.35 25.02 -18.12
C ALA A 510 -3.00 25.73 -18.30
N GLN A 511 -1.93 25.17 -17.72
CA GLN A 511 -0.58 25.70 -17.83
C GLN A 511 -0.08 25.70 -19.28
N ASP A 512 -0.22 24.58 -19.99
CA ASP A 512 0.17 24.46 -21.41
C ASP A 512 -0.56 25.48 -22.30
N LEU A 513 -1.87 25.62 -22.12
CA LEU A 513 -2.68 26.59 -22.87
C LEU A 513 -2.19 28.03 -22.64
N ILE A 514 -1.99 28.43 -21.38
CA ILE A 514 -1.54 29.78 -21.04
C ILE A 514 -0.13 30.04 -21.58
N GLN A 515 0.78 29.08 -21.46
CA GLN A 515 2.16 29.21 -21.95
C GLN A 515 2.18 29.38 -23.47
N ARG A 516 1.49 28.52 -24.22
CA ARG A 516 1.40 28.66 -25.70
C ARG A 516 0.76 29.97 -26.12
N TYR A 517 -0.26 30.44 -25.39
CA TYR A 517 -0.87 31.75 -25.64
C TYR A 517 0.12 32.90 -25.43
N LEU A 518 0.85 32.90 -24.31
CA LEU A 518 1.83 33.94 -23.96
C LEU A 518 3.02 33.98 -24.91
N LEU A 519 3.38 32.88 -25.58
CA LEU A 519 4.39 32.91 -26.65
C LEU A 519 3.99 33.82 -27.81
N LYS A 520 2.69 33.90 -28.14
CA LYS A 520 2.15 34.80 -29.17
C LYS A 520 1.82 36.19 -28.62
N ASN A 521 1.35 36.24 -27.37
CA ASN A 521 0.82 37.45 -26.72
C ASN A 521 1.60 37.78 -25.44
N PRO A 522 2.93 38.04 -25.50
CA PRO A 522 3.78 38.14 -24.31
C PRO A 522 3.50 39.35 -23.42
N LYS A 523 2.64 40.28 -23.86
CA LYS A 523 2.25 41.48 -23.13
C LYS A 523 0.90 41.32 -22.42
N ASP A 524 0.22 40.19 -22.54
CA ASP A 524 -1.04 39.95 -21.86
C ASP A 524 -0.80 39.74 -20.35
N ILE A 525 -1.09 40.78 -19.58
CA ILE A 525 -0.88 40.81 -18.14
C ILE A 525 -1.81 39.87 -17.38
N ILE A 526 -3.03 39.64 -17.88
CA ILE A 526 -4.00 38.75 -17.21
C ILE A 526 -3.52 37.31 -17.32
N GLN A 527 -3.03 36.93 -18.50
CA GLN A 527 -2.51 35.58 -18.72
C GLN A 527 -1.21 35.31 -17.96
N LYS A 528 -0.36 36.32 -17.79
CA LYS A 528 0.78 36.22 -16.87
C LYS A 528 0.35 35.95 -15.43
N ILE A 529 -0.61 36.71 -14.90
CA ILE A 529 -1.14 36.48 -13.56
C ILE A 529 -1.75 35.07 -13.45
N ASN A 530 -2.46 34.60 -14.49
CA ASN A 530 -3.00 33.25 -14.55
C ASN A 530 -1.91 32.16 -14.51
N LEU A 531 -0.77 32.38 -15.18
CA LEU A 531 0.37 31.47 -15.11
C LEU A 531 0.99 31.45 -13.70
N TYR A 532 1.19 32.61 -13.08
CA TYR A 532 1.80 32.70 -11.75
C TYR A 532 0.93 32.06 -10.66
N GLN A 533 -0.39 32.21 -10.74
CA GLN A 533 -1.29 31.55 -9.80
C GLN A 533 -1.32 30.01 -9.97
N ILE A 534 -0.97 29.48 -11.14
CA ILE A 534 -0.74 28.04 -11.33
C ILE A 534 0.54 27.62 -10.61
N ASN A 535 1.62 28.37 -10.75
CA ASN A 535 2.90 28.06 -10.09
C ASN A 535 2.75 28.01 -8.57
N LEU A 536 1.98 28.93 -7.99
CA LEU A 536 1.64 28.91 -6.56
C LEU A 536 0.88 27.65 -6.13
N ARG A 537 -0.02 27.13 -6.97
CA ARG A 537 -0.78 25.89 -6.69
C ARG A 537 0.07 24.63 -6.75
N LEU A 538 1.11 24.63 -7.59
CA LEU A 538 2.09 23.56 -7.67
C LEU A 538 3.08 23.56 -6.49
N GLY A 539 2.95 24.50 -5.54
CA GLY A 539 3.85 24.62 -4.40
C GLY A 539 5.22 25.22 -4.77
N ASN A 540 5.35 25.81 -5.96
CA ASN A 540 6.58 26.46 -6.39
C ASN A 540 6.66 27.88 -5.82
N GLU A 541 7.84 28.27 -5.35
CA GLU A 541 8.13 29.67 -5.10
C GLU A 541 8.20 30.44 -6.44
N LEU A 542 7.63 31.63 -6.46
CA LEU A 542 7.77 32.53 -7.61
C LEU A 542 9.23 32.97 -7.71
N SER A 543 9.78 32.93 -8.91
CA SER A 543 11.12 33.42 -9.19
C SER A 543 11.22 34.94 -9.05
N ASP A 544 12.43 35.46 -8.85
CA ASP A 544 12.68 36.91 -8.76
C ASP A 544 12.15 37.67 -10.00
N ASP A 545 12.25 37.07 -11.19
CA ASP A 545 11.73 37.65 -12.43
C ASP A 545 10.19 37.73 -12.43
N GLU A 546 9.51 36.69 -11.96
CA GLU A 546 8.05 36.67 -11.84
C GLU A 546 7.56 37.66 -10.79
N ILE A 547 8.24 37.75 -9.64
CA ILE A 547 7.95 38.73 -8.59
C ILE A 547 8.10 40.15 -9.14
N ASN A 548 9.19 40.44 -9.85
CA ASN A 548 9.41 41.75 -10.46
C ASN A 548 8.35 42.10 -11.52
N ASP A 549 7.90 41.12 -12.31
CA ASP A 549 6.84 41.31 -13.29
C ASP A 549 5.50 41.61 -12.58
N ILE A 550 5.15 40.88 -11.52
CA ILE A 550 3.95 41.15 -10.72
C ILE A 550 3.99 42.55 -10.10
N LEU A 551 5.14 42.97 -9.54
CA LEU A 551 5.30 44.33 -9.00
C LEU A 551 5.12 45.41 -10.08
N THR A 552 5.65 45.18 -11.27
CA THR A 552 5.48 46.09 -12.42
C THR A 552 4.01 46.17 -12.85
N ILE A 553 3.30 45.04 -12.88
CA ILE A 553 1.86 44.99 -13.18
C ILE A 553 1.09 45.74 -12.09
N GLN A 554 1.46 45.54 -10.83
CA GLN A 554 0.84 46.19 -9.68
C GLN A 554 0.96 47.71 -9.72
N GLU A 555 2.17 48.26 -9.93
CA GLU A 555 2.39 49.70 -10.01
C GLU A 555 1.51 50.34 -11.09
N ASN A 556 1.40 49.68 -12.25
CA ASN A 556 0.53 50.12 -13.34
C ASN A 556 -0.96 50.05 -12.98
N ALA A 557 -1.39 49.01 -12.27
CA ALA A 557 -2.76 48.87 -11.80
C ALA A 557 -3.13 50.00 -10.82
N GLN A 558 -2.24 50.33 -9.89
CA GLN A 558 -2.42 51.41 -8.93
C GLN A 558 -2.48 52.79 -9.61
N ASN A 559 -1.60 53.04 -10.58
CA ASN A 559 -1.61 54.28 -11.37
C ASN A 559 -2.91 54.47 -12.17
N LYS A 560 -3.51 53.37 -12.63
CA LYS A 560 -4.79 53.36 -13.36
C LYS A 560 -6.02 53.22 -12.46
N ASN A 561 -5.83 53.09 -11.13
CA ASN A 561 -6.88 52.81 -10.15
C ASN A 561 -7.69 51.52 -10.48
N ASP A 562 -7.02 50.50 -11.04
CA ASP A 562 -7.58 49.16 -11.27
C ASP A 562 -7.41 48.31 -10.02
N LYS A 563 -8.44 48.35 -9.15
CA LYS A 563 -8.42 47.67 -7.87
C LYS A 563 -8.49 46.16 -7.96
N ILE A 564 -9.09 45.61 -9.03
CA ILE A 564 -9.22 44.15 -9.21
C ILE A 564 -7.86 43.56 -9.56
N LEU A 565 -7.13 44.22 -10.47
CA LEU A 565 -5.79 43.80 -10.85
C LEU A 565 -4.78 44.01 -9.70
N ASP A 566 -4.86 45.12 -8.97
CA ASP A 566 -4.03 45.36 -7.77
C ASP A 566 -4.30 44.28 -6.70
N TYR A 567 -5.57 43.92 -6.48
CA TYR A 567 -5.94 42.81 -5.61
C TYR A 567 -5.32 41.48 -6.05
N ALA A 568 -5.42 41.13 -7.34
CA ALA A 568 -4.85 39.90 -7.86
C ALA A 568 -3.33 39.84 -7.66
N CYS A 569 -2.63 40.96 -7.90
CA CYS A 569 -1.18 41.06 -7.65
C CYS A 569 -0.82 40.83 -6.18
N GLU A 570 -1.52 41.47 -5.24
CA GLU A 570 -1.27 41.27 -3.80
C GLU A 570 -1.55 39.82 -3.36
N VAL A 571 -2.55 39.16 -3.95
CA VAL A 571 -2.81 37.73 -3.71
C VAL A 571 -1.66 36.87 -4.24
N SER A 572 -1.19 37.13 -5.47
CA SER A 572 -0.04 36.42 -6.05
C SER A 572 1.25 36.62 -5.24
N LEU A 573 1.45 37.80 -4.66
CA LEU A 573 2.58 38.11 -3.77
C LEU A 573 2.38 37.58 -2.33
N GLN A 574 1.30 36.83 -2.07
CA GLN A 574 0.96 36.27 -0.76
C GLN A 574 0.84 37.32 0.37
N ASN A 575 0.42 38.55 0.04
CA ASN A 575 0.33 39.63 1.00
C ASN A 575 -1.05 39.71 1.69
N ARG A 576 -1.23 38.89 2.70
CA ARG A 576 -2.50 38.73 3.43
C ARG A 576 -3.20 40.05 3.81
N LEU A 577 -2.46 40.98 4.42
CA LEU A 577 -3.05 42.20 4.98
C LEU A 577 -3.55 43.15 3.89
N LYS A 578 -2.77 43.33 2.82
CA LYS A 578 -3.16 44.22 1.72
C LYS A 578 -4.26 43.61 0.86
N SER A 579 -4.17 42.31 0.52
CA SER A 579 -5.24 41.63 -0.23
C SER A 579 -6.59 41.75 0.49
N LYS A 580 -6.62 41.59 1.81
CA LYS A 580 -7.85 41.75 2.61
C LYS A 580 -8.41 43.18 2.53
N ARG A 581 -7.56 44.20 2.73
CA ARG A 581 -7.99 45.61 2.67
C ARG A 581 -8.50 46.00 1.29
N LEU A 582 -7.83 45.54 0.22
CA LEU A 582 -8.26 45.78 -1.15
C LEU A 582 -9.62 45.13 -1.40
N TYR A 583 -9.79 43.86 -1.06
CA TYR A 583 -11.05 43.14 -1.23
C TYR A 583 -12.22 43.78 -0.48
N GLU A 584 -12.02 44.21 0.78
CA GLU A 584 -13.02 44.91 1.57
C GLU A 584 -13.38 46.31 1.01
N SER A 585 -12.47 46.93 0.25
CA SER A 585 -12.68 48.24 -0.38
C SER A 585 -13.40 48.18 -1.74
N LEU A 586 -13.58 46.98 -2.30
CA LEU A 586 -14.29 46.75 -3.55
C LEU A 586 -15.80 46.86 -3.36
N LYS A 587 -16.50 47.27 -4.42
CA LYS A 587 -17.96 47.25 -4.46
C LYS A 587 -18.48 45.81 -4.48
N LYS A 588 -19.76 45.65 -4.17
CA LYS A 588 -20.39 44.33 -4.06
C LYS A 588 -20.36 43.53 -5.37
N ASP A 589 -20.61 44.20 -6.48
CA ASP A 589 -20.49 43.66 -7.85
C ASP A 589 -19.06 43.21 -8.16
N GLU A 590 -18.06 44.03 -7.85
CA GLU A 590 -16.63 43.67 -8.04
C GLU A 590 -16.21 42.46 -7.20
N GLN A 591 -16.68 42.39 -5.94
CA GLN A 591 -16.45 41.22 -5.07
C GLN A 591 -17.11 39.96 -5.64
N ASP A 592 -18.33 40.08 -6.16
CA ASP A 592 -19.07 38.96 -6.72
C ASP A 592 -18.44 38.49 -8.05
N THR A 593 -17.85 39.39 -8.84
CA THR A 593 -17.01 39.05 -9.99
C THR A 593 -15.74 38.30 -9.58
N ILE A 594 -14.99 38.78 -8.59
CA ILE A 594 -13.75 38.11 -8.14
C ILE A 594 -14.02 36.68 -7.67
N LYS A 595 -15.14 36.42 -7.00
CA LYS A 595 -15.51 35.08 -6.55
C LYS A 595 -15.71 34.08 -7.68
N MET A 596 -15.93 34.54 -8.91
CA MET A 596 -16.02 33.68 -10.09
C MET A 596 -14.64 33.26 -10.62
N TYR A 597 -13.57 33.92 -10.20
CA TYR A 597 -12.21 33.64 -10.67
C TYR A 597 -11.42 32.75 -9.69
N PRO A 598 -10.55 31.86 -10.22
CA PRO A 598 -9.74 30.97 -9.37
C PRO A 598 -8.82 31.71 -8.39
N ILE A 599 -8.39 32.93 -8.70
CA ILE A 599 -7.53 33.74 -7.81
C ILE A 599 -8.14 33.94 -6.41
N TYR A 600 -9.48 33.94 -6.32
CA TYR A 600 -10.17 34.05 -5.04
C TYR A 600 -9.94 32.84 -4.13
N HIS A 601 -9.73 31.65 -4.69
CA HIS A 601 -9.42 30.45 -3.90
C HIS A 601 -8.07 30.59 -3.18
N LEU A 602 -7.04 31.09 -3.87
CA LEU A 602 -5.74 31.42 -3.26
C LEU A 602 -5.88 32.45 -2.14
N TYR A 603 -6.70 33.49 -2.35
CA TYR A 603 -6.99 34.46 -1.31
C TYR A 603 -7.66 33.84 -0.07
N LYS A 604 -8.66 32.96 -0.27
CA LYS A 604 -9.32 32.25 0.85
C LYS A 604 -8.32 31.44 1.65
N ASN A 605 -7.41 30.73 0.99
CA ASN A 605 -6.36 29.96 1.66
C ASN A 605 -5.40 30.87 2.44
N LEU A 606 -5.00 31.99 1.84
CA LEU A 606 -4.12 32.98 2.44
C LEU A 606 -4.69 33.62 3.72
N ILE A 607 -6.00 33.83 3.80
CA ILE A 607 -6.65 34.43 4.99
C ILE A 607 -7.07 33.43 6.07
N SER A 608 -7.14 32.14 5.73
CA SER A 608 -7.54 31.04 6.62
C SER A 608 -6.41 30.55 7.53
N ILE A 609 -5.16 30.92 7.19
CA ILE A 609 -3.95 30.83 8.02
C ILE A 609 -3.90 32.04 8.95
#